data_AF-A0A6B2CK10-F1
#
_entry.id   AF-A0A6B2CK10-F1
#
_cell.length_a   1.000
_cell.length_b   1.000
_cell.length_c   1.000
_cell.angle_alpha   90.00
_cell.angle_beta   90.00
_cell.angle_gamma   90.00
#
_symmetry.space_group_name_H-M   'P 1'
#
loop_
_entity.id
_entity.type
_entity.pdbx_description
1 polymer ?
#
loop_
_entity_poly.entity_id
_entity_poly.type
_entity_poly.pdbx_seq_one_letter_code
_entity_poly.pdbx_strand_id
1 'polypeptide(L)'
;MSSGEFETISRIVGEELSRLKPGDKVRTIEFVNKVMEEYGRGVKLSEDDEARLRPMVVDVLWELQRRGVVKFSDDLLVFERVQGG
;
A
#
# COMPACT_ATOMS: atom_id res chain seq x y z
N MET A 1 14.06 12.65 -1.33
CA MET A 1 13.33 11.41 -1.64
C MET A 1 13.75 10.98 -3.03
N SER A 2 14.14 9.73 -3.25
CA SER A 2 14.36 9.25 -4.61
C SER A 2 12.98 9.02 -5.24
N SER A 3 12.65 9.77 -6.29
CA SER A 3 11.36 9.65 -7.01
C SER A 3 11.07 8.21 -7.45
N GLY A 4 12.11 7.41 -7.74
CA GLY A 4 11.96 6.03 -8.19
C GLY A 4 11.42 5.05 -7.14
N GLU A 5 11.69 5.26 -5.85
CA GLU A 5 11.18 4.37 -4.79
C GLU A 5 9.67 4.57 -4.62
N PHE A 6 9.22 5.82 -4.62
CA PHE A 6 7.81 6.17 -4.52
C PHE A 6 7.02 5.68 -5.74
N GLU A 7 7.55 5.84 -6.95
CA GLU A 7 6.94 5.32 -8.17
C GLU A 7 6.81 3.79 -8.13
N THR A 8 7.85 3.09 -7.66
CA THR A 8 7.85 1.64 -7.54
C THR A 8 6.83 1.16 -6.51
N ILE A 9 6.80 1.77 -5.32
CA ILE A 9 5.80 1.45 -4.28
C ILE A 9 4.38 1.73 -4.79
N SER A 10 4.16 2.88 -5.43
CA SER A 10 2.85 3.25 -5.99
C SER A 10 2.37 2.22 -7.02
N ARG A 11 3.27 1.73 -7.88
CA ARG A 11 2.97 0.67 -8.84
C ARG A 11 2.57 -0.63 -8.14
N ILE A 12 3.34 -1.09 -7.16
CA ILE A 12 3.06 -2.33 -6.40
C ILE A 12 1.72 -2.22 -5.66
N VAL A 13 1.46 -1.09 -5.00
CA VAL A 13 0.18 -0.83 -4.34
C VAL A 13 -0.98 -0.90 -5.33
N GLY A 14 -0.84 -0.28 -6.50
CA GLY A 14 -1.85 -0.33 -7.56
C GLY A 14 -2.12 -1.76 -8.06
N GLU A 15 -1.06 -2.54 -8.30
CA GLU A 15 -1.15 -3.94 -8.70
C GLU A 15 -1.86 -4.78 -7.63
N GLU A 16 -1.50 -4.65 -6.35
CA GLU A 16 -2.16 -5.38 -5.27
C GLU A 16 -3.62 -4.96 -5.08
N LEU A 17 -3.94 -3.67 -5.18
CA LEU A 17 -5.32 -3.19 -5.11
C LEU A 17 -6.17 -3.64 -6.29
N SER A 18 -5.60 -3.81 -7.48
CA SER A 18 -6.32 -4.31 -8.66
C SER A 18 -6.79 -5.75 -8.52
N ARG A 19 -6.19 -6.52 -7.60
CA ARG A 19 -6.59 -7.89 -7.27
C ARG A 19 -7.75 -7.94 -6.28
N LEU A 20 -8.04 -6.83 -5.60
CA LEU A 20 -9.15 -6.71 -4.66
C LEU A 20 -10.44 -6.35 -5.40
N LYS A 21 -11.55 -6.90 -4.92
CA LYS A 21 -12.88 -6.52 -5.38
C LYS A 21 -13.41 -5.35 -4.56
N PRO A 22 -14.32 -4.53 -5.12
CA PRO A 22 -15.05 -3.54 -4.34
C PRO A 22 -15.76 -4.19 -3.15
N GLY A 23 -15.61 -3.60 -1.97
CA GLY A 23 -16.11 -4.14 -0.70
C GLY A 23 -15.14 -5.06 0.05
N ASP A 24 -14.02 -5.47 -0.57
CA ASP A 24 -12.99 -6.26 0.13
C ASP A 24 -12.34 -5.40 1.22
N LYS A 25 -12.28 -5.97 2.43
CA LYS A 25 -11.67 -5.36 3.60
C LYS A 25 -10.32 -6.00 3.88
N VAL A 26 -9.29 -5.19 4.00
CA VAL A 26 -7.92 -5.62 4.18
C VAL A 26 -7.30 -4.93 5.37
N ARG A 27 -6.60 -5.69 6.23
CA ARG A 27 -5.83 -5.10 7.33
C ARG A 27 -4.67 -4.30 6.76
N THR A 28 -4.56 -3.03 7.16
CA THR A 28 -3.55 -2.09 6.65
C THR A 28 -2.14 -2.65 6.86
N ILE A 29 -1.86 -3.21 8.04
CA ILE A 29 -0.55 -3.79 8.36
C ILE A 29 -0.18 -4.97 7.44
N GLU A 30 -1.15 -5.83 7.11
CA GLU A 30 -0.92 -7.00 6.25
C GLU A 30 -0.65 -6.57 4.82
N PHE A 31 -1.40 -5.57 4.35
CA PHE A 31 -1.17 -4.99 3.04
C PHE A 31 0.21 -4.33 2.94
N VAL A 32 0.61 -3.54 3.95
CA VAL A 32 1.94 -2.93 3.99
C VAL A 32 3.03 -4.01 3.98
N ASN A 33 2.91 -5.05 4.81
CA ASN A 33 3.88 -6.16 4.82
C ASN A 33 4.00 -6.81 3.44
N LYS A 34 2.86 -7.08 2.77
CA LYS A 34 2.84 -7.65 1.43
C LYS A 34 3.52 -6.75 0.40
N VAL A 35 3.25 -5.45 0.43
CA VAL A 35 3.91 -4.48 -0.46
C VAL A 35 5.42 -4.45 -0.22
N MET A 36 5.86 -4.53 1.05
CA MET A 36 7.29 -4.58 1.38
C MET A 36 7.96 -5.87 0.91
N GLU A 37 7.28 -7.02 1.04
CA GLU A 37 7.76 -8.31 0.52
C GLU A 37 7.92 -8.27 -1.01
N GLU A 38 6.96 -7.67 -1.72
CA GLU A 38 7.04 -7.50 -3.18
C GLU A 38 8.13 -6.51 -3.60
N TYR A 39 8.28 -5.40 -2.87
CA TYR A 39 9.33 -4.41 -3.13
C TYR A 39 10.73 -5.01 -2.90
N GLY A 40 10.90 -5.81 -1.84
CA GLY A 40 12.12 -6.54 -1.53
C GLY A 40 12.25 -7.87 -2.28
N ARG A 41 11.41 -8.17 -3.28
CA ARG A 41 11.52 -9.44 -3.99
C ARG A 41 12.85 -9.52 -4.73
N GLY A 42 13.70 -10.45 -4.30
CA GLY A 42 15.04 -10.66 -4.86
C GLY A 42 16.16 -9.91 -4.13
N VAL A 43 15.85 -9.07 -3.13
CA VAL A 43 16.84 -8.37 -2.29
C VAL A 43 16.32 -8.28 -0.87
N LYS A 44 17.09 -8.78 0.10
CA LYS A 44 16.74 -8.60 1.51
C LYS A 44 16.88 -7.12 1.89
N LEU A 45 15.76 -6.47 2.21
CA LEU A 45 15.77 -5.10 2.73
C LEU A 45 16.40 -5.07 4.13
N SER A 46 17.11 -3.99 4.43
CA SER A 46 17.55 -3.71 5.79
C SER A 46 16.37 -3.24 6.65
N GLU A 47 16.48 -3.35 7.98
CA GLU A 47 15.46 -2.81 8.89
C GLU A 47 15.28 -1.30 8.73
N ASP A 48 16.36 -0.56 8.46
CA ASP A 48 16.33 0.88 8.21
C ASP A 48 15.59 1.22 6.90
N ASP A 49 15.83 0.45 5.84
CA ASP A 49 15.08 0.61 4.58
C ASP A 49 13.61 0.31 4.78
N GLU A 50 13.27 -0.78 5.46
CA GLU A 50 11.86 -1.08 5.76
C GLU A 50 11.20 0.02 6.58
N ALA A 51 11.84 0.50 7.64
CA ALA A 51 11.33 1.57 8.49
C ALA A 51 11.09 2.87 7.70
N ARG A 52 11.94 3.14 6.71
CA ARG A 52 11.84 4.31 5.82
C ARG A 52 10.77 4.15 4.73
N LEU A 53 10.60 2.95 4.17
CA LEU A 53 9.70 2.70 3.03
C LEU A 53 8.26 2.41 3.45
N ARG A 54 8.03 1.77 4.61
CA ARG A 54 6.67 1.45 5.11
C ARG A 54 5.74 2.67 5.18
N PRO A 55 6.16 3.85 5.70
CA PRO A 55 5.33 5.05 5.68
C PRO A 55 4.88 5.47 4.28
N MET A 56 5.73 5.26 3.25
CA MET A 56 5.41 5.62 1.87
C MET A 56 4.23 4.80 1.33
N VAL A 57 4.11 3.53 1.74
CA VAL A 57 2.95 2.69 1.39
C VAL A 57 1.66 3.30 1.94
N VAL A 58 1.70 3.79 3.19
CA VAL A 58 0.56 4.44 3.84
C VAL A 58 0.23 5.78 3.18
N ASP A 59 1.24 6.56 2.79
CA ASP A 59 1.05 7.82 2.06
C ASP A 59 0.33 7.59 0.73
N VAL A 60 0.71 6.54 -0.02
CA VAL A 60 0.03 6.14 -1.26
C VAL A 60 -1.42 5.75 -0.97
N LEU A 61 -1.69 4.94 0.05
CA LEU A 61 -3.06 4.58 0.44
C LEU A 61 -3.89 5.81 0.83
N TRP A 62 -3.27 6.81 1.47
CA TRP A 62 -3.93 8.07 1.80
C TRP A 62 -4.31 8.87 0.56
N GLU A 63 -3.40 8.98 -0.41
CA GLU A 63 -3.72 9.61 -1.69
C GLU A 63 -4.87 8.90 -2.39
N LEU A 64 -4.88 7.57 -2.37
CA LEU A 64 -5.94 6.77 -2.96
C LEU A 64 -7.27 6.95 -2.23
N GLN A 65 -7.28 7.13 -0.90
CA GLN A 65 -8.50 7.51 -0.19
C GLN A 65 -9.00 8.89 -0.66
N ARG A 66 -8.11 9.88 -0.78
CA ARG A 66 -8.50 11.21 -1.26
C ARG A 66 -9.10 11.19 -2.68
N ARG A 67 -8.71 10.19 -3.48
CA ARG A 67 -9.23 9.92 -4.83
C ARG A 67 -10.49 9.03 -4.83
N GLY A 68 -10.96 8.56 -3.67
CA GLY A 68 -12.14 7.70 -3.54
C GLY A 68 -11.92 6.24 -3.97
N VAL A 69 -10.67 5.79 -4.04
CA VAL A 69 -10.29 4.42 -4.45
C VAL A 69 -10.41 3.45 -3.27
N VAL A 70 -9.99 3.89 -2.09
CA VAL A 70 -10.09 3.12 -0.84
C VAL A 70 -10.78 3.95 0.24
N LYS A 71 -11.28 3.29 1.28
CA LYS A 71 -11.82 3.94 2.47
C LYS A 71 -11.28 3.24 3.71
N PHE A 72 -10.65 3.99 4.61
CA PHE A 72 -10.22 3.46 5.89
C PHE A 72 -11.39 3.30 6.87
N SER A 73 -11.28 2.33 7.77
CA SER A 73 -12.06 2.26 9.00
C SER A 73 -11.69 3.40 9.95
N ASP A 74 -12.55 3.67 10.93
CA ASP A 74 -12.34 4.77 11.89
C ASP A 74 -11.05 4.60 12.73
N ASP A 75 -10.64 3.36 12.97
CA ASP A 75 -9.41 3.01 13.68
C ASP A 75 -8.16 2.90 12.77
N LEU A 76 -8.32 3.10 11.45
CA LEU A 76 -7.29 3.01 10.42
C LEU A 76 -6.62 1.62 10.27
N LEU A 77 -7.09 0.61 11.01
CA LEU A 77 -6.51 -0.73 11.00
C LEU A 77 -6.93 -1.53 9.76
N VAL A 78 -8.02 -1.13 9.12
CA VAL A 78 -8.59 -1.76 7.94
C VAL A 78 -8.85 -0.70 6.88
N PHE A 79 -8.66 -1.05 5.62
CA PHE A 79 -9.23 -0.30 4.52
C PHE A 79 -10.11 -1.20 3.65
N GLU A 80 -11.05 -0.57 2.98
CA GLU A 80 -11.97 -1.19 2.03
C GLU A 80 -11.69 -0.66 0.64
N ARG A 81 -11.68 -1.53 -0.38
CA ARG A 81 -11.66 -1.09 -1.78
C ARG A 81 -13.03 -0.55 -2.18
N VAL A 82 -13.10 0.70 -2.65
CA VAL A 82 -14.39 1.39 -2.90
C VAL A 82 -14.82 1.36 -4.36
N GLN A 83 -13.90 1.58 -5.31
CA GLN A 83 -14.23 1.52 -6.74
C GLN A 83 -13.88 0.17 -7.37
N GLY A 84 -14.69 -0.29 -8.32
CA GLY A 84 -14.30 -1.30 -9.30
C GLY A 84 -13.73 -0.58 -10.51
N GLY A 85 -12.56 -1.01 -10.98
CA GLY A 85 -12.18 -0.72 -12.38
C GLY A 85 -13.06 -1.55 -13.31
#